data_AF-A0A151X434-F1
#
_entry.id   AF-A0A151X434-F1
#
_cell.length_a   1.000
_cell.length_b   1.000
_cell.length_c   1.000
_cell.angle_alpha   90.00
_cell.angle_beta   90.00
_cell.angle_gamma   90.00
#
_symmetry.space_group_name_H-M   'P 1'
#
loop_
_entity.id
_entity.type
_entity.pdbx_description
1 polymer ?
#
loop_
_entity_poly.entity_id
_entity_poly.type
_entity_poly.pdbx_seq_one_letter_code
_entity_poly.pdbx_strand_id
1 'polypeptide(L)'
;MRYLLSSLLFLWMTIVSFGIKVNYVYKWKYVDFMWESDEQKEDAINSGTYNRSAYIRCNHIFALDTGKIGLDQICNPKLLIFNLKDDTLVKTIYIPFDIASNATGFGLLISPFVYVPKKCTQFLHKMNVIMSSLV
;
A
#
# COMPACT_ATOMS: atom_id res chain seq x y z
N MET A 1 -20.09 24.64 -52.30
CA MET A 1 -20.22 25.01 -50.87
C MET A 1 -21.06 24.06 -50.01
N ARG A 2 -21.82 23.11 -50.56
CA ARG A 2 -22.68 22.20 -49.75
C ARG A 2 -21.95 20.96 -49.17
N TYR A 3 -20.80 20.60 -49.75
CA TYR A 3 -20.02 19.43 -49.34
C TYR A 3 -19.00 19.72 -48.22
N LEU A 4 -18.54 20.98 -48.10
CA LEU A 4 -17.55 21.43 -47.10
C LEU A 4 -18.11 21.44 -45.67
N LEU A 5 -19.39 21.80 -45.48
CA LEU A 5 -20.05 21.70 -44.17
C LEU A 5 -20.32 20.26 -43.74
N SER A 6 -20.59 19.36 -44.70
CA SER A 6 -20.83 17.95 -44.40
C SER A 6 -19.53 17.24 -43.99
N SER A 7 -18.40 17.55 -44.62
CA SER A 7 -17.09 16.97 -44.25
C SER A 7 -16.62 17.38 -42.84
N LEU A 8 -17.03 18.56 -42.36
CA LEU A 8 -16.68 19.04 -41.00
C LEU A 8 -17.45 18.31 -39.89
N LEU A 9 -18.68 17.83 -40.16
CA LEU A 9 -19.48 17.04 -39.22
C LEU A 9 -18.90 15.62 -39.00
N PHE A 10 -18.27 15.04 -40.02
CA PHE A 10 -17.64 13.71 -39.90
C PHE A 10 -16.32 13.72 -39.12
N LEU A 11 -15.61 14.86 -39.05
CA LEU A 11 -14.38 14.96 -38.27
C LEU A 11 -14.63 14.97 -36.75
N TRP A 12 -15.84 15.32 -36.29
CA TRP A 12 -16.17 15.39 -34.86
C TRP A 12 -16.50 14.03 -34.23
N MET A 13 -16.91 13.03 -35.01
CA MET A 13 -17.20 11.69 -34.46
C MET A 13 -15.95 10.86 -34.14
N THR A 14 -14.75 11.32 -34.47
CA THR A 14 -13.53 10.49 -34.33
C THR A 14 -12.81 10.63 -32.98
N ILE A 15 -13.25 11.51 -32.09
CA ILE A 15 -12.78 11.51 -30.70
C ILE A 15 -13.76 10.68 -29.85
N VAL A 16 -14.07 9.45 -30.28
CA VAL A 16 -14.53 8.44 -29.33
C VAL A 16 -13.33 8.20 -28.43
N SER A 17 -13.41 8.71 -27.20
CA SER A 17 -12.39 8.51 -26.18
C SER A 17 -12.33 7.01 -25.94
N PHE A 18 -11.39 6.32 -26.60
CA PHE A 18 -11.11 4.92 -26.32
C PHE A 18 -10.63 4.85 -24.88
N GLY A 19 -11.58 4.62 -23.96
CA GLY A 19 -11.28 4.16 -22.62
C GLY A 19 -10.62 2.81 -22.77
N ILE A 20 -9.29 2.79 -22.76
CA ILE A 20 -8.51 1.56 -22.78
C ILE A 20 -8.93 0.77 -21.54
N LYS A 21 -9.72 -0.28 -21.74
CA LYS A 21 -10.10 -1.20 -20.67
C LYS A 21 -8.86 -2.07 -20.38
N VAL A 22 -8.05 -1.62 -19.43
CA VAL A 22 -6.86 -2.35 -19.00
C VAL A 22 -7.30 -3.67 -18.36
N ASN A 23 -6.89 -4.78 -18.97
CA ASN A 23 -7.13 -6.11 -18.42
C ASN A 23 -6.13 -6.34 -17.29
N TYR A 24 -6.61 -6.33 -16.05
CA TYR A 24 -5.80 -6.75 -14.91
C TYR A 24 -5.62 -8.27 -14.96
N VAL A 25 -4.39 -8.74 -15.16
CA VAL A 25 -4.08 -10.18 -15.19
C VAL A 25 -4.18 -10.76 -13.77
N TYR A 26 -3.84 -9.97 -12.75
CA TYR A 26 -3.98 -10.34 -11.34
C TYR A 26 -4.50 -9.15 -10.54
N LYS A 27 -5.50 -9.39 -9.68
CA LYS A 27 -6.12 -8.38 -8.80
C LYS A 27 -6.02 -8.86 -7.36
N TRP A 28 -5.08 -8.28 -6.61
CA TRP A 28 -4.93 -8.56 -5.19
C TRP A 28 -5.80 -7.60 -4.38
N LYS A 29 -6.65 -8.13 -3.50
CA LYS A 29 -7.56 -7.32 -2.66
C LYS A 29 -6.86 -6.83 -1.39
N TYR A 30 -5.92 -7.63 -0.87
CA TYR A 30 -5.04 -7.31 0.26
C TYR A 30 -3.95 -8.39 0.35
N VAL A 31 -2.91 -8.11 1.12
CA VAL A 31 -1.97 -9.13 1.61
C VAL A 31 -2.30 -9.39 3.08
N ASP A 32 -2.29 -10.66 3.44
CA ASP A 32 -2.62 -11.18 4.76
C ASP A 32 -1.40 -11.92 5.32
N PHE A 33 -1.32 -12.06 6.64
CA PHE A 33 -0.33 -12.95 7.24
C PHE A 33 -0.62 -14.41 6.87
N MET A 34 0.41 -15.26 6.89
CA MET A 34 0.21 -16.71 6.86
C MET A 34 -0.16 -17.15 8.27
N TRP A 35 -1.46 -17.38 8.48
CA TRP A 35 -2.00 -17.77 9.77
C TRP A 35 -1.88 -19.29 9.97
N GLU A 36 -1.61 -19.71 11.21
CA GLU A 36 -1.58 -21.13 11.56
C GLU A 36 -3.00 -21.72 11.63
N SER A 37 -4.00 -20.89 11.93
CA SER A 37 -5.42 -21.23 11.89
C SER A 37 -6.31 -20.02 11.64
N ASP A 38 -7.54 -20.25 11.19
CA ASP A 38 -8.55 -19.19 11.04
C ASP A 38 -8.93 -18.57 12.39
N GLU A 39 -8.86 -19.34 13.47
CA GLU A 39 -9.18 -18.88 14.83
C GLU A 39 -8.13 -17.89 15.35
N GLN A 40 -6.84 -18.18 15.12
CA GLN A 40 -5.74 -17.26 15.42
C GLN A 40 -5.90 -15.92 14.68
N LYS A 41 -6.33 -15.99 13.42
CA LYS A 41 -6.60 -14.81 12.60
C LYS A 41 -7.78 -14.00 13.15
N GLU A 42 -8.88 -14.66 13.45
CA GLU A 42 -10.10 -14.01 13.92
C GLU A 42 -9.88 -13.34 15.27
N ASP A 43 -9.15 -14.00 16.18
CA ASP A 43 -8.72 -13.43 17.46
C ASP A 43 -7.85 -12.19 17.26
N ALA A 44 -6.92 -12.22 16.31
CA ALA A 44 -6.07 -11.07 16.00
C ALA A 44 -6.88 -9.89 15.44
N ILE A 45 -7.90 -10.16 14.61
CA ILE A 45 -8.84 -9.14 14.11
C ILE A 45 -9.68 -8.57 15.26
N ASN A 46 -10.29 -9.43 16.06
CA ASN A 46 -11.22 -9.04 17.13
C ASN A 46 -10.54 -8.30 18.28
N SER A 47 -9.29 -8.68 18.58
CA SER A 47 -8.46 -7.97 19.56
C SER A 47 -7.90 -6.65 19.04
N GLY A 48 -8.05 -6.36 17.74
CA GLY A 48 -7.44 -5.19 17.10
C GLY A 48 -5.92 -5.27 16.97
N THR A 49 -5.32 -6.44 17.26
CA THR A 49 -3.87 -6.67 17.14
C THR A 49 -3.42 -6.88 15.70
N TYR A 50 -4.36 -7.19 14.80
CA TYR A 50 -4.14 -7.20 13.36
C TYR A 50 -4.92 -6.07 12.67
N ASN A 51 -4.19 -5.14 12.06
CA ASN A 51 -4.77 -4.15 11.14
C ASN A 51 -4.21 -4.39 9.73
N ARG A 52 -5.12 -4.68 8.79
CA ARG A 52 -4.79 -4.98 7.39
C ARG A 52 -4.40 -3.68 6.66
N SER A 53 -3.20 -3.19 6.89
CA SER A 53 -2.68 -1.95 6.28
C SER A 53 -1.50 -2.24 5.33
N ALA A 54 -1.69 -3.18 4.42
CA ALA A 54 -0.78 -3.39 3.30
C ALA A 54 -1.07 -2.37 2.19
N TYR A 55 -0.09 -1.55 1.83
CA TYR A 55 -0.19 -0.63 0.70
C TYR A 55 0.57 -1.20 -0.50
N ILE A 56 -0.03 -1.18 -1.70
CA ILE A 56 0.59 -1.69 -2.92
C ILE A 56 0.84 -0.54 -3.90
N ARG A 57 2.09 -0.35 -4.31
CA ARG A 57 2.47 0.68 -5.30
C ARG A 57 3.73 0.25 -6.05
N CYS A 58 3.79 0.56 -7.34
CA CYS A 58 4.97 0.28 -8.17
C CYS A 58 5.40 -1.20 -8.18
N ASN A 59 4.44 -2.13 -8.12
CA ASN A 59 4.69 -3.57 -7.99
C ASN A 59 5.44 -3.98 -6.72
N HIS A 60 5.31 -3.18 -5.67
CA HIS A 60 5.84 -3.48 -4.35
C HIS A 60 4.73 -3.40 -3.31
N ILE A 61 4.80 -4.28 -2.33
CA ILE A 61 3.99 -4.20 -1.12
C ILE A 61 4.81 -3.56 -0.01
N PHE A 62 4.16 -2.67 0.73
CA PHE A 62 4.65 -2.04 1.93
C PHE A 62 3.87 -2.61 3.12
N ALA A 63 4.56 -3.35 3.97
CA ALA A 63 4.00 -3.96 5.18
C ALA A 63 4.60 -3.27 6.41
N LEU A 64 3.74 -2.74 7.27
CA LEU A 64 4.14 -2.14 8.52
C LEU A 64 4.08 -3.19 9.62
N ASP A 65 5.24 -3.51 10.18
CA ASP A 65 5.36 -4.33 11.39
C ASP A 65 5.56 -3.37 12.57
N THR A 66 4.56 -3.28 13.44
CA THR A 66 4.60 -2.43 14.64
C THR A 66 5.47 -3.01 15.74
N GLY A 67 5.81 -4.31 15.63
CA GLY A 67 6.52 -5.06 16.64
C GLY A 67 5.75 -5.26 17.94
N LYS A 68 4.45 -4.96 17.97
CA LYS A 68 3.58 -5.10 19.15
C LYS A 68 2.61 -6.25 19.01
N ILE A 69 2.39 -6.95 20.13
CA ILE A 69 1.28 -7.88 20.31
C ILE A 69 0.46 -7.35 21.49
N GLY A 70 -0.74 -6.83 21.20
CA GLY A 70 -1.53 -6.11 22.20
C GLY A 70 -0.78 -4.85 22.68
N LEU A 71 -0.51 -4.77 23.98
CA LEU A 71 0.24 -3.68 24.60
C LEU A 71 1.74 -3.95 24.70
N ASP A 72 2.17 -5.20 24.48
CA ASP A 72 3.55 -5.62 24.69
C ASP A 72 4.42 -5.37 23.46
N GLN A 73 5.58 -4.75 23.65
CA GLN A 73 6.58 -4.57 22.60
C GLN A 73 7.47 -5.82 22.52
N ILE A 74 7.36 -6.55 21.41
CA ILE A 74 8.10 -7.79 21.17
C ILE A 74 9.38 -7.55 20.36
N CYS A 75 9.32 -6.67 19.36
CA CYS A 75 10.49 -6.31 18.55
C CYS A 75 10.43 -4.86 18.06
N ASN A 76 11.51 -4.33 17.48
CA ASN A 76 11.50 -2.95 16.99
C ASN A 76 10.57 -2.77 15.77
N PRO A 77 9.82 -1.66 15.70
CA PRO A 77 8.94 -1.39 14.57
C PRO A 77 9.75 -1.19 13.28
N LYS A 78 9.20 -1.66 12.17
CA LYS A 78 9.85 -1.64 10.86
C LYS A 78 8.84 -1.61 9.72
N LEU A 79 9.20 -0.93 8.64
CA LEU A 79 8.51 -1.00 7.37
C LEU A 79 9.27 -1.97 6.44
N LEU A 80 8.57 -3.01 5.98
CA LEU A 80 9.07 -4.01 5.06
C LEU A 80 8.54 -3.74 3.66
N ILE A 81 9.42 -3.81 2.66
CA ILE A 81 9.08 -3.54 1.26
C ILE A 81 9.45 -4.78 0.44
N PHE A 82 8.45 -5.45 -0.12
CA PHE A 82 8.66 -6.63 -0.95
C PHE A 82 8.34 -6.32 -2.41
N ASN A 83 9.07 -6.93 -3.34
CA ASN A 83 8.77 -6.91 -4.76
C ASN A 83 7.79 -8.04 -5.09
N LEU A 84 6.66 -7.69 -5.70
CA LEU A 84 5.61 -8.65 -6.06
C LEU A 84 5.92 -9.44 -7.34
N LYS A 85 7.00 -9.11 -8.06
CA LYS A 85 7.38 -9.84 -9.28
C LYS A 85 8.06 -11.17 -8.97
N ASP A 86 8.88 -11.17 -7.93
CA ASP A 86 9.81 -12.26 -7.58
C ASP A 86 9.74 -12.62 -6.09
N ASP A 87 8.76 -12.07 -5.36
CA ASP A 87 8.50 -12.31 -3.94
C ASP A 87 9.70 -12.03 -3.02
N THR A 88 10.57 -11.10 -3.41
CA THR A 88 11.78 -10.76 -2.65
C THR A 88 11.58 -9.59 -1.68
N LEU A 89 12.23 -9.65 -0.52
CA LEU A 89 12.36 -8.51 0.40
C LEU A 89 13.40 -7.52 -0.16
N VAL A 90 12.94 -6.37 -0.63
CA VAL A 90 13.78 -5.34 -1.26
C VAL A 90 14.39 -4.40 -0.23
N LYS A 91 13.62 -4.05 0.81
CA LYS A 91 14.07 -3.10 1.82
C LYS A 91 13.39 -3.32 3.16
N THR A 92 14.18 -3.18 4.21
CA THR A 92 13.71 -3.00 5.59
C THR A 92 14.10 -1.60 6.05
N ILE A 93 13.14 -0.85 6.57
CA ILE A 93 13.35 0.47 7.18
C ILE A 93 12.98 0.34 8.66
N TYR A 94 13.97 0.48 9.54
CA TYR A 94 13.74 0.49 10.97
C TYR A 94 13.16 1.82 11.40
N ILE A 95 12.10 1.77 12.20
CA ILE A 95 11.45 2.94 12.76
C ILE A 95 11.96 3.06 14.20
N PRO A 96 12.55 4.21 14.58
CA PRO A 96 12.96 4.45 15.96
C PRO A 96 11.78 4.28 16.93
N PHE A 97 12.03 3.64 18.07
CA PHE A 97 11.00 3.33 19.05
C PHE A 97 10.33 4.59 19.62
N ASP A 98 11.12 5.63 19.88
CA ASP A 98 10.70 6.95 20.35
C ASP A 98 9.82 7.72 19.35
N ILE A 99 9.78 7.31 18.08
CA ILE A 99 8.84 7.82 17.07
C ILE A 99 7.55 7.00 17.08
N ALA A 100 7.64 5.69 17.29
CA ALA A 100 6.51 4.78 17.25
C ALA A 100 5.72 4.70 18.57
N SER A 101 6.31 5.14 19.68
CA SER A 101 5.74 5.07 21.02
C SER A 101 6.27 6.22 21.88
N ASN A 102 5.44 6.67 22.82
CA ASN A 102 5.82 7.70 23.79
C ASN A 102 6.77 7.13 24.86
N ALA A 103 7.19 7.98 25.80
CA ALA A 103 8.11 7.60 26.88
C ALA A 103 7.58 6.49 27.80
N THR A 104 6.26 6.25 27.85
CA THR A 104 5.65 5.16 28.63
C THR A 104 5.44 3.89 27.81
N GLY A 105 5.88 3.86 26.54
CA GLY A 105 5.69 2.73 25.63
C GLY A 105 4.30 2.66 24.99
N PHE A 106 3.46 3.67 25.21
CA PHE A 106 2.14 3.79 24.59
C PHE A 106 2.22 4.42 23.19
N GLY A 107 1.45 3.86 22.26
CA GLY A 107 1.40 4.28 20.86
C GLY A 107 1.24 3.08 19.94
N LEU A 108 0.39 3.19 18.93
CA LEU A 108 0.16 2.13 17.95
C LEU A 108 0.19 2.72 16.55
N LEU A 109 1.23 2.38 15.79
CA LEU A 109 1.25 2.72 14.36
C LEU A 109 0.20 1.88 13.63
N ILE A 110 -0.67 2.53 12.86
CA ILE A 110 -1.83 1.84 12.27
C ILE A 110 -1.65 1.59 10.78
N SER A 111 -1.59 2.66 9.98
CA SER A 111 -1.63 2.52 8.53
C SER A 111 -0.54 3.34 7.84
N PRO A 112 0.36 2.70 7.07
CA PRO A 112 1.28 3.42 6.21
C PRO A 112 0.55 3.88 4.94
N PHE A 113 0.69 5.16 4.61
CA PHE A 113 0.35 5.72 3.31
C PHE A 113 1.63 6.03 2.54
N VAL A 114 1.80 5.40 1.38
CA VAL A 114 3.01 5.58 0.56
C VAL A 114 2.69 6.43 -0.65
N TYR A 115 3.25 7.64 -0.67
CA TYR A 115 3.25 8.49 -1.83
C TYR A 115 4.47 8.19 -2.70
N VAL A 116 4.23 7.82 -3.96
CA VAL A 116 5.27 7.69 -4.98
C VAL A 116 4.98 8.69 -6.10
N PRO A 117 5.95 9.54 -6.51
CA PRO A 117 5.82 10.41 -7.66
C PRO A 117 5.39 9.63 -8.91
N LYS A 118 4.76 10.29 -9.90
CA LYS A 118 4.07 9.63 -11.05
C LYS A 118 4.88 8.53 -11.77
N LYS A 119 6.21 8.55 -11.71
CA LYS A 119 7.08 7.49 -12.26
C LYS A 119 7.61 6.60 -11.14
N CYS A 120 7.47 5.28 -11.31
CA CYS A 120 8.00 4.28 -10.39
C CYS A 120 9.54 4.10 -10.47
N THR A 121 10.22 4.85 -11.31
CA THR A 121 11.68 4.78 -11.46
C THR A 121 12.37 5.34 -10.21
N GLN A 122 13.26 4.55 -9.60
CA GLN A 122 13.96 4.91 -8.36
C GLN A 122 13.01 5.29 -7.20
N PHE A 123 11.82 4.68 -7.13
CA PHE A 123 10.81 5.06 -6.15
C PHE A 123 11.31 4.93 -4.70
N LEU A 124 12.19 3.97 -4.40
CA LEU A 124 12.76 3.77 -3.06
C LEU A 124 13.48 5.02 -2.51
N HIS A 125 14.02 5.87 -3.39
CA HIS A 125 14.69 7.12 -3.01
C HIS A 125 13.76 8.35 -3.01
N LYS A 126 12.60 8.25 -3.65
CA LYS A 126 11.70 9.39 -3.92
C LYS A 126 10.35 9.28 -3.23
N MET A 127 10.05 8.13 -2.65
CA MET A 127 8.80 7.88 -1.96
C MET A 127 8.76 8.66 -0.65
N ASN A 128 7.56 9.10 -0.29
CA ASN A 128 7.27 9.58 1.06
C ASN A 128 6.35 8.55 1.73
N VAL A 129 6.72 8.12 2.93
CA VAL A 129 5.87 7.25 3.74
C VAL A 129 5.33 8.06 4.88
N ILE A 130 4.00 8.14 4.98
CA ILE A 130 3.27 8.80 6.05
C ILE A 130 2.66 7.70 6.91
N MET A 131 2.84 7.75 8.22
CA MET A 131 2.28 6.77 9.14
C MET A 131 1.40 7.49 10.14
N SER A 132 0.21 6.97 10.39
CA SER A 132 -0.62 7.41 11.50
C SER A 132 -0.30 6.60 12.75
N SER A 133 -0.30 7.27 13.89
CA SER A 133 -0.28 6.63 15.20
C SER A 133 -1.61 6.90 15.91
N LEU A 134 -2.13 5.88 16.59
CA LEU A 134 -3.12 6.04 17.63
C LEU A 134 -2.38 6.13 18.97
N VAL A 135 -2.69 7.18 19.73
CA VAL A 135 -2.12 7.45 21.06
C VAL A 135 -3.27 7.61 22.03
#